data_AF-A0A0E3GWK8-F1
#
_entry.id   AF-A0A0E3GWK8-F1
#
_cell.length_a   1.000
_cell.length_b   1.000
_cell.length_c   1.000
_cell.angle_alpha   90.00
_cell.angle_beta   90.00
_cell.angle_gamma   90.00
#
_symmetry.space_group_name_H-M   'P 1'
#
loop_
_entity.id
_entity.type
_entity.pdbx_description
1 polymer ?
#
loop_
_entity_poly.entity_id
_entity_poly.type
_entity_poly.pdbx_seq_one_letter_code
_entity_poly.pdbx_strand_id
1 'polypeptide(L)'
;MKIRLECPKTGRDKLVLGLIDTGSRYTVVNKYTVKECFKDDELKTRYVDKVIINNREYYRYSFRFIFPQLDGISRDFNAAIIEYNPFPEEIVPAVILGREDFLRDIILCMYKSEWMTLYID
;
A
#
# COMPACT_ATOMS: atom_id res chain seq x y z
N MET A 1 9.56 -5.79 -0.92
CA MET A 1 9.98 -4.96 0.25
C MET A 1 9.12 -5.27 1.46
N LYS A 2 9.59 -5.06 2.69
CA LYS A 2 8.77 -5.13 3.90
C LYS A 2 8.06 -3.79 4.15
N ILE A 3 6.80 -3.84 4.57
CA ILE A 3 5.97 -2.68 4.95
C ILE A 3 5.32 -3.02 6.28
N ARG A 4 5.28 -2.08 7.22
CA ARG A 4 4.40 -2.20 8.40
C ARG A 4 3.10 -1.46 8.10
N LEU A 5 2.03 -2.23 7.94
CA LEU A 5 0.67 -1.75 7.77
C LEU A 5 0.05 -1.53 9.14
N GLU A 6 -0.60 -0.40 9.39
CA GLU A 6 -1.35 -0.22 10.65
C GLU A 6 -2.39 -1.35 10.84
N CYS A 7 -2.58 -1.82 12.08
CA CYS A 7 -3.49 -2.92 12.37
C CYS A 7 -4.27 -2.64 13.67
N PRO A 8 -5.31 -1.79 13.63
CA PRO A 8 -6.07 -1.37 14.81
C PRO A 8 -6.57 -2.52 15.68
N LYS A 9 -7.02 -3.63 15.07
CA LYS A 9 -7.49 -4.83 15.79
C LYS A 9 -6.48 -5.40 16.79
N THR A 10 -5.19 -5.25 16.52
CA THR A 10 -4.12 -5.81 17.37
C THR A 10 -3.38 -4.74 18.20
N GLY A 11 -3.65 -3.46 17.95
CA GLY A 11 -2.92 -2.34 18.56
C GLY A 11 -1.44 -2.24 18.16
N ARG A 12 -1.00 -3.01 17.16
CA ARG A 12 0.38 -3.05 16.64
C ARG A 12 0.35 -3.01 15.13
N ASP A 13 1.42 -2.59 14.47
CA ASP A 13 1.48 -2.67 13.00
C ASP A 13 1.75 -4.11 12.54
N LYS A 14 1.14 -4.53 11.42
CA LYS A 14 1.36 -5.82 10.78
C LYS A 14 2.48 -5.72 9.73
N LEU A 15 3.50 -6.57 9.85
CA LEU A 15 4.58 -6.65 8.86
C LEU A 15 4.09 -7.47 7.65
N VAL A 16 4.17 -6.88 6.46
CA VAL A 16 3.73 -7.51 5.21
C VAL A 16 4.73 -7.31 4.08
N LEU A 17 4.62 -8.14 3.04
CA LEU A 17 5.37 -7.96 1.80
C LEU A 17 4.65 -6.96 0.89
N GLY A 18 5.38 -5.92 0.49
CA GLY A 18 5.00 -4.95 -0.51
C GLY A 18 5.77 -5.14 -1.82
N LEU A 19 5.10 -4.94 -2.95
CA LEU A 19 5.69 -4.90 -4.28
C LEU A 19 5.58 -3.48 -4.82
N ILE A 20 6.68 -2.88 -5.26
CA ILE A 20 6.62 -1.65 -6.06
C ILE A 20 6.27 -2.06 -7.48
N ASP A 21 5.16 -1.53 -8.00
CA ASP A 21 4.72 -1.81 -9.36
C ASP A 21 4.48 -0.51 -10.11
N THR A 22 5.44 -0.17 -10.97
CA THR A 22 5.37 1.00 -11.83
C THR A 22 4.39 0.82 -12.98
N GLY A 23 3.90 -0.39 -13.29
CA GLY A 23 2.84 -0.61 -14.26
C GLY A 23 1.46 -0.23 -13.71
N SER A 24 1.27 -0.39 -12.41
CA SER A 24 0.01 -0.12 -11.72
C SER A 24 -0.13 1.36 -11.34
N ARG A 25 -1.27 1.97 -11.69
CA ARG A 25 -1.57 3.36 -11.30
C ARG A 25 -1.84 3.48 -9.81
N TYR A 26 -2.73 2.65 -9.27
CA TYR A 26 -3.23 2.75 -7.91
C TYR A 26 -2.55 1.75 -6.99
N THR A 27 -2.38 2.14 -5.73
CA THR A 27 -1.98 1.22 -4.66
C THR A 27 -3.13 0.25 -4.35
N VAL A 28 -2.82 -1.02 -4.10
CA VAL A 28 -3.81 -2.02 -3.69
C VAL A 28 -3.35 -2.77 -2.45
N VAL A 29 -4.31 -3.13 -1.58
CA VAL A 29 -4.09 -3.99 -0.41
C VAL A 29 -4.95 -5.24 -0.56
N ASN A 30 -4.37 -6.39 -0.25
CA ASN A 30 -5.10 -7.65 -0.27
C ASN A 30 -6.24 -7.62 0.77
N LYS A 31 -7.44 -7.97 0.32
CA LYS A 31 -8.65 -8.07 1.15
C LYS A 31 -8.46 -8.95 2.40
N TYR A 32 -7.68 -10.03 2.32
CA TYR A 32 -7.40 -10.88 3.48
C TYR A 32 -6.64 -10.11 4.56
N THR A 33 -5.60 -9.36 4.18
CA THR A 33 -4.81 -8.52 5.10
C THR A 33 -5.67 -7.44 5.73
N VAL A 34 -6.56 -6.81 4.96
CA VAL A 34 -7.49 -5.81 5.50
C VAL A 34 -8.43 -6.43 6.53
N LYS A 35 -9.02 -7.59 6.23
CA LYS A 35 -9.93 -8.28 7.16
C LYS A 35 -9.27 -8.68 8.47
N GLU A 36 -7.99 -9.03 8.46
CA GLU A 36 -7.23 -9.34 9.67
C GLU A 36 -7.01 -8.11 10.55
N CYS A 37 -6.89 -6.92 9.95
CA CYS A 37 -6.43 -5.72 10.65
C CYS A 37 -7.51 -4.69 10.98
N PHE A 38 -8.58 -4.63 10.21
CA PHE A 38 -9.60 -3.60 10.32
C PHE A 38 -10.98 -4.21 10.51
N LYS A 39 -11.83 -3.53 11.28
CA LYS A 39 -13.27 -3.81 11.32
C LYS A 39 -13.99 -3.03 10.22
N ASP A 40 -15.15 -3.50 9.79
CA ASP A 40 -15.89 -2.90 8.68
C ASP A 40 -16.38 -1.47 8.99
N ASP A 41 -16.68 -1.17 10.26
CA ASP A 41 -17.04 0.17 10.75
C ASP A 41 -15.85 1.14 10.69
N GLU A 42 -14.65 0.69 11.07
CA GLU A 42 -13.42 1.47 10.96
C GLU A 42 -13.11 1.81 9.50
N LEU A 43 -13.27 0.84 8.58
CA LEU A 43 -13.03 1.05 7.15
C LEU A 43 -13.96 2.12 6.57
N LYS A 44 -15.23 2.18 6.97
CA LYS A 44 -16.17 3.19 6.48
C LYS A 44 -15.70 4.62 6.73
N THR A 45 -15.07 4.87 7.89
CA THR A 45 -14.55 6.20 8.24
C THR A 45 -13.31 6.59 7.44
N ARG A 46 -12.69 5.63 6.75
CA ARG A 46 -11.44 5.80 5.99
C ARG A 46 -11.66 5.84 4.48
N TYR A 47 -12.92 5.82 4.04
CA TYR A 47 -13.26 5.88 2.62
C TYR A 47 -12.73 7.18 1.99
N VAL A 48 -12.15 7.05 0.79
CA VAL A 48 -11.58 8.17 0.04
C VAL A 48 -12.42 8.43 -1.21
N ASP A 49 -12.39 7.49 -2.16
CA ASP A 49 -13.07 7.60 -3.44
C ASP A 49 -13.28 6.21 -4.08
N LYS A 50 -13.75 6.21 -5.34
CA LYS A 50 -13.86 5.00 -6.17
C LYS A 50 -12.94 5.09 -7.37
N VAL A 51 -12.40 3.95 -7.78
CA VAL A 51 -11.52 3.82 -8.97
C VAL A 51 -11.93 2.62 -9.82
N ILE A 52 -11.56 2.67 -11.09
CA ILE A 52 -11.72 1.54 -12.02
C ILE A 52 -10.34 0.88 -12.21
N ILE A 53 -10.25 -0.41 -11.91
CA ILE A 53 -9.06 -1.23 -12.11
C ILE A 53 -9.51 -2.45 -12.93
N ASN A 54 -8.87 -2.70 -14.07
CA ASN A 54 -9.22 -3.80 -14.98
C ASN A 54 -10.72 -3.87 -15.28
N ASN A 55 -11.32 -2.73 -15.64
CA ASN A 55 -12.76 -2.58 -15.95
C ASN A 55 -13.72 -2.96 -14.81
N ARG A 56 -13.25 -2.97 -13.56
CA ARG A 56 -14.07 -3.20 -12.36
C ARG A 56 -13.94 -2.04 -11.39
N GLU A 57 -15.05 -1.70 -10.74
CA GLU A 57 -15.09 -0.65 -9.72
C GLU A 57 -14.54 -1.19 -8.38
N TYR A 58 -13.64 -0.41 -7.77
CA TYR A 58 -13.11 -0.67 -6.44
C TYR A 58 -13.16 0.60 -5.59
N TYR A 59 -13.33 0.41 -4.28
CA TYR A 59 -13.33 1.50 -3.30
C TYR A 59 -11.92 1.65 -2.74
N ARG A 60 -11.44 2.90 -2.63
CA ARG A 60 -10.17 3.20 -1.98
C ARG A 60 -10.38 3.69 -0.55
N TYR A 61 -9.44 3.30 0.30
CA TYR A 61 -9.42 3.65 1.71
C TYR A 61 -8.02 4.12 2.09
N SER A 62 -7.93 5.00 3.08
CA SER A 62 -6.67 5.50 3.60
C SER A 62 -6.07 4.55 4.64
N PHE A 63 -4.80 4.17 4.41
CA PHE A 63 -4.03 3.30 5.28
C PHE A 63 -2.64 3.87 5.56
N ARG A 64 -2.23 3.88 6.81
CA ARG A 64 -0.88 4.24 7.24
C ARG A 64 0.08 3.10 7.00
N PHE A 65 1.10 3.36 6.18
CA PHE A 65 2.23 2.47 5.94
C PHE A 65 3.49 3.05 6.58
N ILE A 66 4.34 2.16 7.08
CA ILE A 66 5.70 2.49 7.51
C ILE A 66 6.66 1.63 6.70
N PHE A 67 7.75 2.23 6.22
CA PHE A 67 8.76 1.57 5.41
C PHE A 67 10.06 1.44 6.22
N PRO A 68 10.31 0.32 6.94
CA PRO A 68 11.50 0.17 7.77
C PRO A 68 12.82 0.31 6.99
N GLN A 69 12.82 -0.05 5.71
CA GLN A 69 14.01 0.02 4.84
C GLN A 69 14.23 1.41 4.23
N LEU A 70 13.31 2.35 4.45
CA LEU A 70 13.40 3.74 3.99
C LEU A 70 13.34 4.65 5.22
N ASP A 71 14.29 4.47 6.14
CA ASP A 71 14.43 5.23 7.40
C ASP A 71 13.16 5.30 8.27
N GLY A 72 12.30 4.30 8.16
CA GLY A 72 11.05 4.27 8.92
C GLY A 72 10.05 5.34 8.49
N ILE A 73 10.13 5.86 7.26
CA ILE A 73 9.14 6.81 6.72
C ILE A 73 7.73 6.25 6.94
N SER A 74 6.87 7.09 7.54
CA SER A 74 5.47 6.80 7.80
C SER A 74 4.58 7.76 7.02
N ARG A 75 3.67 7.22 6.21
CA ARG A 75 2.75 7.98 5.35
C ARG A 75 1.44 7.23 5.17
N ASP A 76 0.38 7.98 4.90
CA ASP A 76 -0.92 7.44 4.54
C ASP A 76 -1.00 7.24 3.02
N PHE A 77 -1.54 6.10 2.60
CA PHE A 77 -1.72 5.69 1.21
C PHE A 77 -3.19 5.40 0.94
N ASN A 78 -3.70 5.90 -0.18
CA ASN A 78 -5.06 5.63 -0.63
C ASN A 78 -5.06 4.36 -1.48
N ALA A 79 -5.46 3.24 -0.89
CA ALA A 79 -5.36 1.95 -1.55
C ALA A 79 -6.73 1.31 -1.82
N ALA A 80 -6.86 0.70 -3.00
CA ALA A 80 -8.02 -0.13 -3.32
C ALA A 80 -7.91 -1.49 -2.63
N ILE A 81 -9.03 -1.99 -2.11
CA ILE A 81 -9.09 -3.34 -1.54
C ILE A 81 -9.42 -4.32 -2.66
N ILE A 82 -8.49 -5.22 -2.97
CA ILE A 82 -8.65 -6.24 -4.01
C ILE A 82 -8.45 -7.63 -3.44
N GLU A 83 -9.22 -8.59 -3.92
CA GLU A 83 -9.05 -10.01 -3.62
C GLU A 83 -8.22 -10.67 -4.71
N TYR A 84 -7.09 -11.23 -4.33
CA TYR A 84 -6.25 -12.06 -5.20
C TYR A 84 -5.71 -13.24 -4.40
N ASN A 85 -5.61 -14.38 -5.06
CA ASN A 85 -5.30 -15.65 -4.42
C ASN A 85 -3.86 -15.66 -3.91
N PRO A 86 -3.62 -16.09 -2.66
CA PRO A 86 -2.29 -16.26 -2.11
C PRO A 86 -1.53 -17.49 -2.65
N PHE A 87 -2.06 -18.19 -3.67
CA PHE A 87 -1.52 -19.47 -4.13
C PHE A 87 -0.81 -19.37 -5.49
N PRO A 88 0.40 -19.96 -5.66
CA PRO A 88 1.14 -20.73 -4.64
C PRO A 88 1.91 -19.83 -3.64
N GLU A 89 2.05 -20.35 -2.43
CA GLU A 89 2.22 -19.67 -1.13
C GLU A 89 3.45 -18.76 -0.93
N GLU A 90 4.37 -18.61 -1.89
CA GLU A 90 5.70 -18.11 -1.49
C GLU A 90 5.94 -16.61 -1.60
N ILE A 91 5.31 -15.84 -2.49
CA ILE A 91 5.62 -14.39 -2.56
C ILE A 91 4.45 -13.55 -3.09
N VAL A 92 3.24 -13.76 -2.57
CA VAL A 92 2.11 -12.87 -2.92
C VAL A 92 2.20 -11.60 -2.07
N PRO A 93 2.45 -10.42 -2.67
CA PRO A 93 2.54 -9.18 -1.92
C PRO A 93 1.18 -8.83 -1.34
N ALA A 94 1.10 -8.57 -0.04
CA ALA A 94 -0.12 -8.08 0.59
C ALA A 94 -0.45 -6.64 0.15
N VAL A 95 0.56 -5.90 -0.31
CA VAL A 95 0.44 -4.53 -0.80
C VAL A 95 1.15 -4.41 -2.14
N ILE A 96 0.48 -3.87 -3.15
CA ILE A 96 1.13 -3.45 -4.39
C ILE A 96 1.08 -1.93 -4.41
N LEU A 97 2.24 -1.31 -4.49
CA LEU A 97 2.45 0.13 -4.43
C LEU A 97 2.41 0.70 -5.84
N GLY A 98 1.33 1.42 -6.15
CA GLY A 98 1.13 2.02 -7.46
C GLY A 98 1.84 3.36 -7.61
N ARG A 99 1.92 3.84 -8.86
CA ARG A 99 2.61 5.08 -9.20
C ARG A 99 2.04 6.33 -8.53
N GLU A 100 0.72 6.42 -8.39
CA GLU A 100 0.04 7.65 -7.97
C GLU A 100 0.36 8.04 -6.52
N ASP A 101 0.47 7.04 -5.64
CA ASP A 101 0.78 7.26 -4.23
C ASP A 101 2.28 7.06 -3.96
N PHE A 102 2.84 5.89 -4.31
CA PHE A 102 4.20 5.54 -3.90
C PHE A 102 5.29 6.25 -4.69
N LEU A 103 5.24 6.22 -6.02
CA LEU A 103 6.28 6.89 -6.79
C LEU A 103 6.21 8.40 -6.61
N ARG A 104 5.01 8.98 -6.52
CA ARG A 104 4.89 10.41 -6.25
C ARG A 104 5.51 10.76 -4.90
N ASP A 105 5.06 10.13 -3.82
CA ASP A 105 5.37 10.63 -2.49
C ASP A 105 6.73 10.15 -1.97
N ILE A 106 7.12 8.91 -2.30
CA ILE A 106 8.37 8.32 -1.80
C ILE A 106 9.57 8.72 -2.67
N ILE A 107 9.46 8.82 -4.00
CA ILE A 107 10.57 9.35 -4.83
C ILE A 107 10.85 10.80 -4.45
N LEU A 108 9.82 11.63 -4.24
CA LEU A 108 10.01 13.00 -3.77
C LEU A 108 10.70 13.04 -2.41
N CYS A 109 10.37 12.13 -1.48
CA CYS A 109 11.06 12.04 -0.19
C CYS A 109 12.53 11.63 -0.36
N MET A 110 12.82 10.56 -1.12
CA MET A 110 14.18 10.07 -1.37
C MET A 110 15.04 11.09 -2.13
N TYR A 111 14.45 11.85 -3.04
CA TYR A 111 15.12 12.95 -3.74
C TYR A 111 15.51 14.08 -2.77
N LYS A 112 14.58 14.48 -1.89
CA LYS A 112 14.86 15.50 -0.87
C LYS A 112 15.88 15.07 0.17
N SER A 113 16.02 13.77 0.41
CA SER A 113 16.97 13.22 1.38
C SER A 113 18.32 12.82 0.76
N GLU A 114 18.56 13.08 -0.53
CA GLU A 114 19.79 12.76 -1.27
C GLU A 114 20.10 11.26 -1.46
N TRP A 115 19.12 10.36 -1.27
CA TRP A 115 19.33 8.90 -1.33
C TRP A 115 19.17 8.27 -2.73
N MET A 116 18.96 9.07 -3.79
CA MET A 116 18.81 8.54 -5.16
C MET A 116 19.51 9.38 -6.21
N THR A 117 20.24 8.71 -7.10
CA THR A 117 20.66 9.22 -8.41
C THR A 117 19.68 8.69 -9.47
N LEU A 118 18.90 9.58 -10.07
CA LEU A 118 18.07 9.27 -11.24
C LEU A 118 18.92 9.46 -12.49
N TYR A 119 19.14 8.37 -13.25
CA TYR A 119 19.65 8.47 -14.61
C TYR A 119 18.46 8.73 -15.54
N ILE A 120 18.49 9.88 -16.20
CA ILE A 120 17.58 10.24 -17.29
C ILE A 120 18.45 10.21 -18.55
N ASP A 121 18.12 9.35 -19.51
CA ASP A 121 18.68 9.40 -20.87
C ASP A 121 18.20 10.66 -21.60
#